data_AF-B0MMC7-F1
#
_entry.id   AF-B0MMC7-F1
#
_cell.length_a   1.000
_cell.length_b   1.000
_cell.length_c   1.000
_cell.angle_alpha   90.00
_cell.angle_beta   90.00
_cell.angle_gamma   90.00
#
_symmetry.space_group_name_H-M   'P 1'
#
loop_
_entity.id
_entity.type
_entity.pdbx_description
1 polymer ?
#
loop_
_entity_poly.entity_id
_entity_poly.type
_entity_poly.pdbx_seq_one_letter_code
_entity_poly.pdbx_strand_id
1 'polypeptide(L)'
;MAYDNSNVKPPIIDLLYPCEEQRRACLKRKAQIEQLPTEFEKDLMLAQLSEQLTPHNQYKMTAILGELCDDISVAEYRLDIIDDLLADSALTATLRKVVDKMLVNDRTNIYKLTTPDSFTVLDTALTAFESYCECMEILHKLYEEKSSGIRSAGLKKLFDFFEGHYNSKHYKKLKAESEELRSAMTGKIRSATIGINFDENLVPISMGLVGFSDKMYEDSGTVIDRILSFGSKNNDHKVMRDLHERFDDPQSAKREEIVNNLDRALFAELDKVTKKYVNSIDDILNEYRAIGFEDMYAIEYQLDFYSGAVMMIENVRSKGLEMCRPTLLPKSQRKADIKGLFDPIYFKEANVWNLSNKPQKQVVTNDITFDENAGFYLLTGANNGGKTTFVRAVGICQVMAQAGLYVPASSCEISLVDCVYTHFPKEEQVGIDASRFTTEVKEFKAISDCITNHSLLLMNESIQSTTPQECTDIAAQLMRIFCIIGVRGIFATHLTPLAKAALELNSDPQLNTRAESITVTVDEATGERRYKIKKGLPGANSYASTIFEKYGLDIKALEKKAEKMNH
;
A
#
# COMPACT_ATOMS: atom_id res chain seq x y z
N MET A 1 -13.04 15.47 -10.58
CA MET A 1 -11.92 16.35 -10.97
C MET A 1 -10.66 15.54 -10.81
N ALA A 2 -10.04 15.10 -11.91
CA ALA A 2 -8.73 14.48 -11.87
C ALA A 2 -7.74 15.53 -11.36
N TYR A 3 -7.06 15.24 -10.25
CA TYR A 3 -5.95 16.08 -9.79
C TYR A 3 -4.82 15.89 -10.81
N ASP A 4 -4.51 16.94 -11.58
CA ASP A 4 -3.35 16.95 -12.45
C ASP A 4 -2.08 17.02 -11.58
N ASN A 5 -1.58 15.84 -11.21
CA ASN A 5 -0.37 15.67 -10.42
C ASN A 5 0.91 15.73 -11.29
N SER A 6 0.82 16.06 -12.58
CA SER A 6 2.00 16.16 -13.46
C SER A 6 3.01 17.24 -13.01
N ASN A 7 2.54 18.21 -12.22
CA ASN A 7 3.34 19.29 -11.62
C ASN A 7 3.81 19.01 -10.18
N VAL A 8 3.55 17.83 -9.61
CA VAL A 8 4.08 17.48 -8.29
C VAL A 8 5.59 17.25 -8.43
N LYS A 9 6.39 18.02 -7.68
CA LYS A 9 7.86 17.89 -7.61
C LYS A 9 8.23 16.39 -7.46
N PRO A 10 9.13 15.85 -8.29
CA PRO A 10 9.55 14.47 -8.14
C PRO A 10 10.24 14.28 -6.78
N PRO A 11 10.09 13.11 -6.15
CA PRO A 11 10.85 12.82 -4.94
C PRO A 11 12.35 12.82 -5.27
N ILE A 12 13.19 13.17 -4.30
CA ILE A 12 14.65 13.10 -4.47
C ILE A 12 15.08 11.68 -4.88
N ILE A 13 14.45 10.65 -4.28
CA ILE A 13 14.63 9.25 -4.66
C ILE A 13 13.29 8.66 -5.08
N ASP A 14 13.24 8.24 -6.34
CA ASP A 14 12.09 7.57 -6.93
C ASP A 14 12.40 6.08 -7.12
N LEU A 15 11.79 5.27 -6.26
CA LEU A 15 11.81 3.82 -6.33
C LEU A 15 10.72 3.29 -7.26
N LEU A 16 9.69 4.06 -7.62
CA LEU A 16 8.62 3.60 -8.51
C LEU A 16 8.93 3.86 -10.00
N TYR A 17 9.76 4.87 -10.29
CA TYR A 17 10.09 5.27 -11.65
C TYR A 17 11.62 5.42 -11.82
N PRO A 18 12.21 4.92 -12.92
CA PRO A 18 13.65 4.99 -13.11
C PRO A 18 14.15 6.43 -13.36
N CYS A 19 13.33 7.30 -13.95
CA CYS A 19 13.64 8.71 -14.16
C CYS A 19 12.38 9.59 -14.17
N GLU A 20 12.57 10.91 -14.09
CA GLU A 20 11.49 11.90 -14.09
C GLU A 20 10.68 11.89 -15.40
N GLU A 21 11.33 11.65 -16.54
CA GLU A 21 10.65 11.57 -17.85
C GLU A 21 9.65 10.41 -17.87
N GLN A 22 10.07 9.24 -17.39
CA GLN A 22 9.21 8.06 -17.29
C GLN A 22 8.09 8.26 -16.29
N ARG A 23 8.36 8.87 -15.12
CA ARG A 23 7.33 9.27 -14.16
C ARG A 23 6.26 10.15 -14.81
N ARG A 24 6.67 11.18 -15.55
CA ARG A 24 5.73 12.09 -16.25
C ARG A 24 4.94 11.36 -17.33
N ALA A 25 5.56 10.46 -18.09
CA ALA A 25 4.88 9.66 -19.09
C ALA A 25 3.78 8.79 -18.45
N CYS A 26 4.10 8.13 -17.34
CA CYS A 26 3.20 7.30 -16.55
C CYS A 26 2.01 8.11 -15.98
N LEU A 27 2.27 9.28 -15.40
CA LEU A 27 1.22 10.18 -14.90
C LEU A 27 0.30 10.68 -16.02
N LYS A 28 0.87 11.05 -17.18
CA LYS A 28 0.10 11.44 -18.36
C LYS A 28 -0.75 10.29 -18.87
N ARG A 29 -0.21 9.08 -18.87
CA ARG A 29 -0.91 7.86 -19.29
C ARG A 29 -2.11 7.58 -18.40
N LYS A 30 -1.93 7.65 -17.08
CA LYS A 30 -3.01 7.52 -16.11
C LYS A 30 -4.14 8.51 -16.38
N ALA A 31 -3.80 9.79 -16.59
CA ALA A 31 -4.78 10.82 -16.90
C ALA A 31 -5.57 10.55 -18.20
N GLN A 32 -4.98 9.85 -19.17
CA GLN A 32 -5.68 9.40 -20.37
C GLN A 32 -6.62 8.23 -20.09
N ILE A 33 -6.22 7.28 -19.25
CA ILE A 33 -7.07 6.13 -18.85
C ILE A 33 -8.27 6.61 -18.04
N GLU A 34 -8.10 7.62 -17.17
CA GLU A 34 -9.18 8.24 -16.42
C GLU A 34 -10.26 8.91 -17.32
N GLN A 35 -10.00 9.08 -18.62
CA GLN A 35 -10.99 9.56 -19.61
C GLN A 35 -11.72 8.41 -20.34
N LEU A 36 -11.28 7.17 -20.18
CA LEU A 36 -11.90 5.97 -20.74
C LEU A 36 -12.89 5.37 -19.72
N PRO A 37 -13.75 4.41 -20.11
CA PRO A 37 -14.48 3.58 -19.16
C PRO A 37 -13.54 2.95 -18.10
N THR A 38 -13.69 3.32 -16.84
CA THR A 38 -12.81 2.93 -15.72
C THR A 38 -13.41 1.87 -14.80
N GLU A 39 -14.52 1.26 -15.21
CA GLU A 39 -15.27 0.25 -14.46
C GLU A 39 -14.40 -0.93 -14.02
N PHE A 40 -13.31 -1.22 -14.74
CA PHE A 40 -12.36 -2.27 -14.39
C PHE A 40 -11.78 -2.09 -12.99
N GLU A 41 -11.60 -0.86 -12.50
CA GLU A 41 -11.08 -0.64 -11.15
C GLU A 41 -12.01 -1.23 -10.08
N LYS A 42 -13.32 -1.06 -10.27
CA LYS A 42 -14.36 -1.58 -9.38
C LYS A 42 -14.57 -3.08 -9.61
N ASP A 43 -14.73 -3.48 -10.86
CA ASP A 43 -15.07 -4.86 -11.24
C ASP A 43 -13.94 -5.85 -10.92
N LEU A 44 -12.69 -5.40 -11.00
CA LEU A 44 -11.52 -6.16 -10.58
C LEU A 44 -11.18 -6.01 -9.10
N MET A 45 -11.93 -5.20 -8.35
CA MET A 45 -11.71 -4.96 -6.92
C MET A 45 -10.30 -4.44 -6.59
N LEU A 46 -9.80 -3.47 -7.37
CA LEU A 46 -8.45 -2.93 -7.19
C LEU A 46 -8.26 -2.20 -5.86
N ALA A 47 -9.33 -1.66 -5.28
CA ALA A 47 -9.29 -1.08 -3.93
C ALA A 47 -9.00 -2.15 -2.87
N GLN A 48 -9.64 -3.32 -2.96
CA GLN A 48 -9.43 -4.45 -2.04
C GLN A 48 -8.04 -5.07 -2.23
N LEU A 49 -7.56 -5.14 -3.48
CA LEU A 49 -6.20 -5.57 -3.77
C LEU A 49 -5.17 -4.59 -3.16
N SER A 50 -5.42 -3.29 -3.31
CA SER A 50 -4.58 -2.23 -2.74
C SER A 50 -4.58 -2.23 -1.22
N GLU A 51 -5.72 -2.50 -0.57
CA GLU A 51 -5.81 -2.65 0.88
C GLU A 51 -4.98 -3.86 1.36
N GLN A 52 -4.98 -4.96 0.60
CA GLN A 52 -4.17 -6.13 0.92
C GLN A 52 -2.66 -5.88 0.79
N LEU A 53 -2.24 -5.10 -0.21
CA LEU A 53 -0.84 -4.80 -0.48
C LEU A 53 -0.32 -3.69 0.44
N THR A 54 -1.03 -2.57 0.53
CA THR A 54 -0.59 -1.35 1.24
C THR A 54 -1.73 -0.78 2.11
N PRO A 55 -1.97 -1.31 3.31
CA PRO A 55 -3.13 -0.91 4.13
C PRO A 55 -3.10 0.58 4.54
N HIS A 56 -1.91 1.19 4.67
CA HIS A 56 -1.76 2.60 5.05
C HIS A 56 -1.77 3.57 3.86
N ASN A 57 -1.53 3.07 2.64
CA ASN A 57 -1.30 3.87 1.45
C ASN A 57 -2.15 3.39 0.24
N GLN A 58 -3.32 2.80 0.49
CA GLN A 58 -4.16 2.12 -0.52
C GLN A 58 -4.53 2.98 -1.74
N TYR A 59 -4.72 4.31 -1.57
CA TYR A 59 -5.03 5.22 -2.67
C TYR A 59 -3.87 5.32 -3.68
N LYS A 60 -2.63 5.39 -3.17
CA LYS A 60 -1.44 5.46 -4.03
C LYS A 60 -1.25 4.16 -4.79
N MET A 61 -1.49 3.03 -4.13
CA MET A 61 -1.42 1.72 -4.79
C MET A 61 -2.50 1.56 -5.86
N THR A 62 -3.73 1.98 -5.58
CA THR A 62 -4.82 1.97 -6.58
C THR A 62 -4.43 2.84 -7.78
N ALA A 63 -3.82 4.00 -7.53
CA ALA A 63 -3.36 4.88 -8.59
C ALA A 63 -2.25 4.27 -9.47
N ILE A 64 -1.34 3.49 -8.90
CA ILE A 64 -0.28 2.77 -9.65
C ILE A 64 -0.88 1.62 -10.46
N LEU A 65 -1.82 0.85 -9.88
CA LEU A 65 -2.52 -0.22 -10.59
C LEU A 65 -3.36 0.34 -11.76
N GLY A 66 -4.05 1.46 -11.56
CA GLY A 66 -4.85 2.14 -12.59
C GLY A 66 -4.02 2.86 -13.68
N GLU A 67 -2.70 2.98 -13.50
CA GLU A 67 -1.81 3.59 -14.48
C GLU A 67 -1.71 2.80 -15.79
N LEU A 68 -1.91 1.47 -15.71
CA LEU A 68 -1.67 0.50 -16.80
C LEU A 68 -0.40 0.87 -17.60
N CYS A 69 0.74 0.89 -16.90
CA CYS A 69 2.04 1.29 -17.46
C CYS A 69 2.32 0.55 -18.77
N ASP A 70 2.68 1.29 -19.82
CA ASP A 70 3.00 0.73 -21.14
C ASP A 70 4.51 0.74 -21.46
N ASP A 71 5.34 1.08 -20.47
CA ASP A 71 6.81 1.02 -20.53
C ASP A 71 7.32 -0.18 -19.74
N ILE A 72 7.81 -1.21 -20.47
CA ILE A 72 8.38 -2.42 -19.88
C ILE A 72 9.52 -2.09 -18.92
N SER A 73 10.37 -1.10 -19.23
CA SER A 73 11.53 -0.79 -18.40
C SER A 73 11.15 -0.22 -17.03
N VAL A 74 10.00 0.46 -16.92
CA VAL A 74 9.45 0.93 -15.63
C VAL A 74 8.95 -0.25 -14.81
N ALA A 75 8.21 -1.17 -15.43
CA ALA A 75 7.71 -2.36 -14.74
C ALA A 75 8.87 -3.28 -14.29
N GLU A 76 9.88 -3.48 -15.14
CA GLU A 76 11.10 -4.24 -14.81
C GLU A 76 11.91 -3.59 -13.69
N TYR A 77 12.01 -2.25 -13.66
CA TYR A 77 12.67 -1.53 -12.56
C TYR A 77 12.04 -1.81 -11.20
N ARG A 78 10.70 -1.88 -11.14
CA ARG A 78 9.97 -2.24 -9.92
C ARG A 78 10.17 -3.73 -9.57
N LEU A 79 10.11 -4.61 -10.56
CA LEU A 79 10.34 -6.06 -10.37
C LEU A 79 11.73 -6.37 -9.85
N ASP A 80 12.77 -5.68 -10.34
CA ASP A 80 14.14 -5.88 -9.89
C ASP A 80 14.30 -5.52 -8.40
N ILE A 81 13.62 -4.48 -7.93
CA ILE A 81 13.61 -4.11 -6.50
C ILE A 81 12.93 -5.20 -5.68
N ILE A 82 11.81 -5.75 -6.15
CA ILE A 82 11.13 -6.89 -5.50
C ILE A 82 12.05 -8.11 -5.45
N ASP A 83 12.78 -8.41 -6.52
CA ASP A 83 13.72 -9.53 -6.59
C ASP A 83 14.83 -9.43 -5.54
N ASP A 84 15.44 -8.24 -5.38
CA ASP A 84 16.45 -8.00 -4.34
C ASP A 84 15.86 -8.15 -2.92
N LEU A 85 14.65 -7.64 -2.69
CA LEU A 85 13.98 -7.71 -1.39
C LEU A 85 13.49 -9.12 -1.03
N LEU A 86 13.10 -9.92 -2.02
CA LEU A 86 12.77 -11.34 -1.85
C LEU A 86 14.00 -12.21 -1.59
N ALA A 87 15.15 -11.85 -2.18
CA ALA A 87 16.38 -12.59 -2.01
C ALA A 87 16.94 -12.48 -0.58
N ASP A 88 16.62 -11.39 0.14
CA ASP A 88 17.07 -11.16 1.51
C ASP A 88 15.96 -10.57 2.40
N SER A 89 15.30 -11.43 3.17
CA SER A 89 14.25 -10.99 4.11
C SER A 89 14.77 -10.06 5.22
N ALA A 90 16.07 -10.12 5.56
CA ALA A 90 16.66 -9.23 6.54
C ALA A 90 16.85 -7.81 5.99
N LEU A 91 17.12 -7.67 4.69
CA LEU A 91 17.16 -6.36 4.00
C LEU A 91 15.80 -5.67 4.10
N THR A 92 14.72 -6.36 3.72
CA THR A 92 13.35 -5.85 3.78
C THR A 92 12.95 -5.43 5.21
N ALA A 93 13.18 -6.30 6.19
CA ALA A 93 12.84 -6.01 7.58
C ALA A 93 13.63 -4.81 8.16
N THR A 94 14.91 -4.68 7.79
CA THR A 94 15.79 -3.61 8.29
C THR A 94 15.44 -2.27 7.66
N LEU A 95 15.25 -2.20 6.34
CA LEU A 95 14.84 -0.97 5.65
C LEU A 95 13.53 -0.43 6.22
N ARG A 96 12.52 -1.30 6.41
CA ARG A 96 11.25 -0.91 7.03
C ARG A 96 11.44 -0.37 8.44
N LYS A 97 12.16 -1.10 9.29
CA LYS A 97 12.39 -0.68 10.68
C LYS A 97 13.07 0.69 10.76
N VAL A 98 14.03 0.96 9.87
CA VAL A 98 14.73 2.24 9.85
C VAL A 98 13.80 3.37 9.38
N VAL A 99 13.08 3.18 8.28
CA VAL A 99 12.18 4.21 7.76
C VAL A 99 11.04 4.52 8.73
N ASP A 100 10.44 3.49 9.34
CA ASP A 100 9.42 3.65 10.39
C ASP A 100 9.96 4.47 11.56
N LYS A 101 11.18 4.17 12.01
CA LYS A 101 11.84 4.91 13.11
C LYS A 101 12.10 6.37 12.73
N MET A 102 12.59 6.62 11.51
CA MET A 102 12.83 7.98 11.00
C MET A 102 11.51 8.79 10.94
N LEU A 103 10.42 8.20 10.46
CA LEU A 103 9.12 8.87 10.39
C LEU A 103 8.46 9.12 11.75
N VAL A 104 8.53 8.14 12.66
CA VAL A 104 8.00 8.32 14.02
C VAL A 104 8.73 9.49 14.69
N ASN A 105 10.06 9.51 14.58
CA ASN A 105 10.89 10.59 15.11
C ASN A 105 10.48 11.95 14.53
N ASP A 106 10.26 12.02 13.22
CA ASP A 106 9.81 13.23 12.53
C ASP A 106 8.46 13.75 13.04
N ARG A 107 7.46 12.87 13.12
CA ARG A 107 6.11 13.21 13.59
C ARG A 107 6.07 13.67 15.04
N THR A 108 6.84 13.02 15.92
CA THR A 108 6.80 13.32 17.36
C THR A 108 7.61 14.54 17.73
N ASN A 109 8.78 14.71 17.10
CA ASN A 109 9.78 15.66 17.55
C ASN A 109 9.93 16.83 16.57
N ILE A 110 10.07 16.60 15.26
CA ILE A 110 10.62 17.61 14.34
C ILE A 110 9.64 18.65 13.84
N TYR A 111 8.38 18.30 13.55
CA TYR A 111 7.37 19.32 13.15
C TYR A 111 7.12 20.39 14.22
N LYS A 112 7.50 20.11 15.47
CA LYS A 112 7.35 21.01 16.62
C LYS A 112 8.66 21.71 17.00
N LEU A 113 9.79 21.35 16.37
CA LEU A 113 11.09 21.92 16.69
C LEU A 113 11.24 23.31 16.08
N THR A 114 11.14 24.30 16.95
CA THR A 114 11.65 25.66 16.73
C THR A 114 13.09 25.74 17.20
N THR A 115 13.78 26.83 16.86
CA THR A 115 15.06 27.18 17.51
C THR A 115 14.87 27.08 19.04
N PRO A 116 15.72 26.34 19.77
CA PRO A 116 15.49 26.07 21.18
C PRO A 116 15.40 27.35 22.02
N ASP A 117 14.37 27.45 22.85
CA ASP A 117 14.12 28.55 23.80
C ASP A 117 14.20 28.10 25.27
N SER A 118 14.47 26.81 25.49
CA SER A 118 14.47 26.14 26.79
C SER A 118 15.33 24.87 26.74
N PHE A 119 15.79 24.39 27.90
CA PHE A 119 16.58 23.14 27.96
C PHE A 119 15.74 21.92 27.58
N THR A 120 14.43 21.93 27.85
CA THR A 120 13.51 20.86 27.44
C THR A 120 13.42 20.76 25.90
N VAL A 121 13.28 21.89 25.19
CA VAL A 121 13.23 21.90 23.72
C VAL A 121 14.59 21.53 23.13
N LEU A 122 15.68 22.00 23.74
CA LEU A 122 17.05 21.64 23.35
C LEU A 122 17.28 20.12 23.43
N ASP A 123 16.90 19.48 24.54
CA ASP A 123 17.02 18.04 24.74
C ASP A 123 16.18 17.24 23.73
N THR A 124 14.97 17.71 23.44
CA THR A 124 14.08 17.11 22.43
C THR A 124 14.73 17.15 21.04
N ALA A 125 15.34 18.29 20.67
CA ALA A 125 16.01 18.47 19.40
C ALA A 125 17.20 17.53 19.24
N LEU A 126 18.02 17.46 20.28
CA LEU A 126 19.22 16.63 20.30
C LEU A 126 18.87 15.13 20.23
N THR A 127 17.83 14.71 20.96
CA THR A 127 17.34 13.32 20.94
C THR A 127 16.81 12.93 19.57
N ALA A 128 16.12 13.86 18.89
CA ALA A 128 15.64 13.64 17.54
C ALA A 128 16.79 13.45 16.54
N PHE A 129 17.84 14.26 16.65
CA PHE A 129 19.02 14.13 15.78
C PHE A 129 19.84 12.86 16.05
N GLU A 130 20.00 12.47 17.31
CA GLU A 130 20.67 11.21 17.68
C GLU A 130 19.93 9.99 17.12
N SER A 131 18.59 9.98 17.25
CA SER A 131 17.75 8.92 16.67
C SER A 131 17.95 8.80 15.15
N TYR A 132 18.11 9.91 14.44
CA TYR A 132 18.47 9.91 13.02
C TYR A 132 19.88 9.40 12.75
N CYS A 133 20.87 9.81 13.56
CA CYS A 133 22.23 9.29 13.43
C CYS A 133 22.28 7.77 13.61
N GLU A 134 21.56 7.23 14.59
CA GLU A 134 21.40 5.78 14.78
C GLU A 134 20.78 5.11 13.54
N CYS A 135 19.78 5.74 12.92
CA CYS A 135 19.17 5.22 11.71
C CYS A 135 20.17 5.19 10.54
N MET A 136 20.95 6.26 10.38
CA MET A 136 22.01 6.34 9.35
C MET A 136 23.12 5.30 9.58
N GLU A 137 23.51 5.04 10.83
CA GLU A 137 24.46 3.97 11.15
C GLU A 137 23.92 2.58 10.80
N ILE A 138 22.63 2.31 11.06
CA ILE A 138 22.00 1.05 10.69
C ILE A 138 22.00 0.89 9.16
N LEU A 139 21.66 1.95 8.41
CA LEU A 139 21.68 1.93 6.95
C LEU A 139 23.09 1.75 6.39
N HIS A 140 24.07 2.40 7.01
CA HIS A 140 25.48 2.26 6.61
C HIS A 140 25.98 0.82 6.81
N LYS A 141 25.70 0.23 7.99
CA LYS A 141 26.03 -1.17 8.24
C LYS A 141 25.35 -2.11 7.25
N LEU A 142 24.07 -1.86 6.95
CA LEU A 142 23.32 -2.63 5.96
C LEU A 142 23.95 -2.49 4.56
N TYR A 143 24.39 -1.29 4.19
CA TYR A 143 25.12 -1.05 2.95
C TYR A 143 26.44 -1.84 2.89
N GLU A 144 27.27 -1.77 3.94
CA GLU A 144 28.53 -2.51 3.99
C GLU A 144 28.33 -4.03 3.85
N GLU A 145 27.29 -4.56 4.49
CA GLU A 145 26.99 -5.99 4.48
C GLU A 145 26.34 -6.46 3.18
N LYS A 146 25.48 -5.64 2.56
CA LYS A 146 24.53 -6.12 1.53
C LYS A 146 24.67 -5.47 0.16
N SER A 147 25.30 -4.29 0.05
CA SER A 147 25.32 -3.51 -1.21
C SER A 147 25.84 -4.29 -2.42
N SER A 148 26.85 -5.14 -2.23
CA SER A 148 27.43 -5.97 -3.30
C SER A 148 26.46 -6.98 -3.90
N GLY A 149 25.45 -7.43 -3.13
CA GLY A 149 24.43 -8.37 -3.57
C GLY A 149 23.26 -7.74 -4.31
N ILE A 150 23.10 -6.42 -4.21
CA ILE A 150 21.96 -5.67 -4.76
C ILE A 150 22.13 -5.48 -6.26
N ARG A 151 21.10 -5.84 -7.01
CA ARG A 151 21.11 -5.75 -8.48
C ARG A 151 20.33 -4.55 -8.97
N SER A 152 19.16 -4.29 -8.38
CA SER A 152 18.21 -3.27 -8.79
C SER A 152 18.82 -1.87 -8.76
N ALA A 153 18.53 -1.10 -9.81
CA ALA A 153 18.98 0.28 -9.90
C ALA A 153 18.32 1.17 -8.83
N GLY A 154 17.08 0.87 -8.43
CA GLY A 154 16.36 1.66 -7.42
C GLY A 154 16.95 1.54 -6.02
N LEU A 155 17.25 0.32 -5.54
CA LEU A 155 17.89 0.17 -4.23
C LEU A 155 19.33 0.71 -4.24
N LYS A 156 20.07 0.58 -5.35
CA LYS A 156 21.38 1.22 -5.48
C LYS A 156 21.29 2.74 -5.30
N LYS A 157 20.36 3.41 -5.98
CA LYS A 157 20.12 4.86 -5.81
C LYS A 157 19.76 5.22 -4.37
N LEU A 158 18.93 4.40 -3.71
CA LEU A 158 18.56 4.61 -2.31
C LEU A 158 19.79 4.53 -1.40
N PHE A 159 20.62 3.50 -1.59
CA PHE A 159 21.84 3.34 -0.83
C PHE A 159 22.86 4.44 -1.12
N ASP A 160 23.09 4.79 -2.38
CA ASP A 160 23.98 5.89 -2.77
C ASP A 160 23.55 7.22 -2.16
N PHE A 161 22.23 7.46 -2.08
CA PHE A 161 21.68 8.63 -1.39
C PHE A 161 22.04 8.64 0.09
N PHE A 162 21.76 7.57 0.83
CA PHE A 162 22.07 7.52 2.26
C PHE A 162 23.58 7.54 2.53
N GLU A 163 24.37 6.81 1.76
CA GLU A 163 25.83 6.78 1.90
C GLU A 163 26.47 8.12 1.56
N GLY A 164 25.94 8.85 0.58
CA GLY A 164 26.37 10.21 0.26
C GLY A 164 26.20 11.16 1.45
N HIS A 165 25.07 11.06 2.14
CA HIS A 165 24.80 11.86 3.35
C HIS A 165 25.67 11.43 4.53
N TYR A 166 25.75 10.12 4.80
CA TYR A 166 26.57 9.56 5.88
C TYR A 166 28.05 9.94 5.74
N ASN A 167 28.57 9.97 4.51
CA ASN A 167 29.96 10.31 4.25
C ASN A 167 30.25 11.80 4.12
N SER A 168 29.22 12.65 4.12
CA SER A 168 29.38 14.09 3.98
C SER A 168 30.19 14.68 5.15
N LYS A 169 31.03 15.67 4.84
CA LYS A 169 31.78 16.40 5.88
C LYS A 169 30.85 17.10 6.86
N HIS A 170 29.70 17.53 6.37
CA HIS A 170 28.69 18.24 7.15
C HIS A 170 28.06 17.31 8.20
N TYR A 171 27.53 16.14 7.79
CA TYR A 171 26.98 15.15 8.73
C TYR A 171 27.98 14.72 9.80
N LYS A 172 29.22 14.40 9.42
CA LYS A 172 30.28 13.98 10.37
C LYS A 172 30.59 15.07 11.40
N LYS A 173 30.61 16.34 10.97
CA LYS A 173 30.80 17.49 11.86
C LYS A 173 29.62 17.63 12.82
N LEU A 174 28.39 17.62 12.31
CA LEU A 174 27.19 17.75 13.13
C LEU A 174 27.04 16.62 14.16
N LYS A 175 27.32 15.37 13.76
CA LYS A 175 27.32 14.23 14.68
C LYS A 175 28.29 14.46 15.84
N ALA A 176 29.53 14.84 15.56
CA ALA A 176 30.52 15.14 16.59
C ALA A 176 30.10 16.30 17.50
N GLU A 177 29.53 17.37 16.94
CA GLU A 177 29.01 18.50 17.74
C GLU A 177 27.83 18.08 18.62
N SER A 178 26.95 17.19 18.13
CA SER A 178 25.82 16.68 18.90
C SER A 178 26.27 15.83 20.10
N GLU A 179 27.29 14.99 19.91
CA GLU A 179 27.90 14.20 21.00
C GLU A 179 28.61 15.10 22.03
N GLU A 180 29.33 16.14 21.58
CA GLU A 180 29.94 17.15 22.47
C GLU A 180 28.86 17.87 23.28
N LEU A 181 27.77 18.27 22.64
CA LEU A 181 26.65 18.96 23.27
C LEU A 181 25.95 18.05 24.31
N ARG A 182 25.68 16.79 23.96
CA ARG A 182 25.10 15.80 24.87
C ARG A 182 25.98 15.61 26.10
N SER A 183 27.29 15.49 25.90
CA SER A 183 28.27 15.41 26.99
C SER A 183 28.30 16.68 27.85
N ALA A 184 28.17 17.86 27.24
CA ALA A 184 28.12 19.12 27.98
C ALA A 184 26.84 19.26 28.83
N MET A 185 25.70 18.79 28.33
CA MET A 185 24.43 18.77 29.05
C MET A 185 24.38 17.69 30.14
N THR A 186 25.07 16.56 29.94
CA THR A 186 25.01 15.41 30.84
C THR A 186 26.15 15.48 31.87
N GLY A 187 25.84 15.98 33.06
CA GLY A 187 26.71 15.82 34.25
C GLY A 187 27.54 17.03 34.68
N LYS A 188 27.41 18.20 34.04
CA LYS A 188 28.10 19.43 34.47
C LYS A 188 27.27 20.36 35.34
N ILE A 189 25.94 20.34 35.19
CA ILE A 189 25.01 21.17 35.95
C ILE A 189 23.85 20.29 36.41
N ARG A 190 23.71 20.13 37.72
CA ARG A 190 22.60 19.41 38.39
C ARG A 190 21.80 20.31 39.31
N SER A 191 22.29 21.51 39.62
CA SER A 191 21.54 22.54 40.32
C SER A 191 22.03 23.94 39.97
N ALA A 192 21.16 24.92 40.20
CA ALA A 192 21.44 26.34 40.10
C ALA A 192 21.03 27.02 41.42
N THR A 193 21.89 27.86 41.97
CA THR A 193 21.58 28.65 43.16
C THR A 193 21.02 30.00 42.73
N ILE A 194 19.84 30.33 43.23
CA ILE A 194 19.16 31.60 42.95
C ILE A 194 19.12 32.44 44.23
N GLY A 195 19.59 33.67 44.14
CA GLY A 195 19.46 34.68 45.19
C GLY A 195 18.23 35.54 44.94
N ILE A 196 17.42 35.75 45.98
CA ILE A 196 16.23 36.61 45.94
C ILE A 196 16.43 37.74 46.95
N ASN A 197 16.39 38.98 46.48
CA ASN A 197 16.42 40.17 47.34
C ASN A 197 15.00 40.58 47.70
N PHE A 198 14.82 41.01 48.94
CA PHE A 198 13.56 41.49 49.46
C PHE A 198 13.64 42.98 49.85
N ASP A 199 12.52 43.68 49.82
CA ASP A 199 12.40 45.01 50.44
C ASP A 199 12.22 44.93 51.97
N GLU A 200 12.02 46.09 52.60
CA GLU A 200 11.79 46.20 54.05
C GLU A 200 10.53 45.46 54.54
N ASN A 201 9.60 45.14 53.64
CA ASN A 201 8.35 44.42 53.92
C ASN A 201 8.44 42.92 53.56
N LEU A 202 9.63 42.40 53.26
CA LEU A 202 9.85 41.03 52.81
C LEU A 202 9.14 40.69 51.48
N VAL A 203 8.93 41.70 50.62
CA VAL A 203 8.44 41.50 49.25
C VAL A 203 9.64 41.27 48.32
N PRO A 204 9.66 40.19 47.50
CA PRO A 204 10.71 40.00 46.50
C PRO A 204 10.78 41.16 45.52
N ILE A 205 11.95 41.79 45.36
CA ILE A 205 12.17 42.95 44.46
C ILE A 205 13.15 42.66 43.33
N SER A 206 14.06 41.71 43.50
CA SER A 206 14.94 41.24 42.42
C SER A 206 15.41 39.83 42.69
N MET A 207 15.82 39.15 41.63
CA MET A 207 16.34 37.80 41.67
C MET A 207 17.56 37.72 40.75
N GLY A 208 18.56 36.95 41.15
CA GLY A 208 19.77 36.74 40.38
C GLY A 208 20.27 35.31 40.49
N LEU A 209 20.83 34.80 39.40
CA LEU A 209 21.55 33.54 39.39
C LEU A 209 22.91 33.72 40.10
N VAL A 210 23.15 32.95 41.15
CA VAL A 210 24.35 33.04 42.01
C VAL A 210 25.44 32.09 41.55
N GLY A 211 25.08 30.88 41.10
CA GLY A 211 26.04 29.88 40.65
C GLY A 211 25.41 28.56 40.21
N PHE A 212 26.23 27.67 39.65
CA PHE A 212 25.86 26.31 39.25
C PHE A 212 26.66 25.27 40.03
N SER A 213 26.10 24.09 40.16
CA SER A 213 26.74 22.94 40.79
C SER A 213 26.45 21.66 40.03
N ASP A 214 27.41 20.74 40.03
CA ASP A 214 27.32 19.38 39.48
C ASP A 214 26.58 18.40 40.41
N LYS A 215 26.28 18.81 41.64
CA LYS A 215 25.47 18.09 42.62
C LYS A 215 24.04 18.62 42.68
N MET A 216 23.07 17.73 42.87
CA MET A 216 21.68 18.11 43.19
C MET A 216 21.59 18.62 44.62
N TYR A 217 20.59 19.46 44.90
CA TYR A 217 20.18 19.70 46.28
C TYR A 217 19.24 18.58 46.72
N GLU A 218 19.49 18.01 47.88
CA GLU A 218 18.63 16.98 48.48
C GLU A 218 17.70 17.62 49.52
N ASP A 219 16.49 17.06 49.72
CA ASP A 219 15.64 17.49 50.84
C ASP A 219 16.39 17.24 52.15
N SER A 220 16.35 18.23 53.03
CA SER A 220 17.01 18.19 54.32
C SER A 220 16.43 17.12 55.25
N GLY A 221 15.35 16.44 54.87
CA GLY A 221 14.83 15.28 55.59
C GLY A 221 13.84 15.70 56.68
N THR A 222 13.96 15.10 57.87
CA THR A 222 12.99 15.29 58.96
C THR A 222 12.99 16.73 59.48
N VAL A 223 11.94 17.11 60.23
CA VAL A 223 11.85 18.45 60.86
C VAL A 223 13.05 18.72 61.78
N ILE A 224 13.60 17.67 62.40
CA ILE A 224 14.78 17.76 63.27
C ILE A 224 16.03 18.07 62.45
N ASP A 225 16.20 17.42 61.29
CA ASP A 225 17.33 17.67 60.40
C ASP A 225 17.32 19.11 59.83
N ARG A 226 16.13 19.68 59.59
CA ARG A 226 15.98 21.08 59.14
C ARG A 226 16.39 22.10 60.19
N ILE A 227 16.01 21.85 61.44
CA ILE A 227 16.33 22.73 62.58
C ILE A 227 17.84 22.66 62.88
N LEU A 228 18.41 21.45 62.87
CA LEU A 228 19.83 21.25 63.18
C LEU A 228 20.76 21.76 62.06
N SER A 229 20.28 21.83 60.83
CA SER A 229 21.06 22.30 59.67
C SER A 229 20.92 23.81 59.40
N PHE A 230 20.01 24.49 60.11
CA PHE A 230 19.80 25.94 60.04
C PHE A 230 21.06 26.70 60.52
N GLY A 231 21.75 27.37 59.60
CA GLY A 231 22.97 28.16 59.90
C GLY A 231 24.29 27.37 59.92
N SER A 232 24.28 26.08 59.55
CA SER A 232 25.50 25.27 59.40
C SER A 232 26.23 25.62 58.09
N LYS A 233 27.55 25.86 58.16
CA LYS A 233 28.42 26.05 56.98
C LYS A 233 28.64 24.79 56.14
N ASN A 234 28.13 23.62 56.56
CA ASN A 234 28.29 22.34 55.87
C ASN A 234 27.02 21.89 55.13
N ASN A 235 26.13 22.81 54.76
CA ASN A 235 24.80 22.52 54.21
C ASN A 235 24.68 22.89 52.72
N ASP A 236 25.80 22.87 51.99
CA ASP A 236 25.94 23.49 50.67
C ASP A 236 25.01 22.91 49.58
N HIS A 237 24.41 21.73 49.81
CA HIS A 237 23.55 21.01 48.87
C HIS A 237 22.28 20.43 49.51
N LYS A 238 21.70 21.12 50.50
CA LYS A 238 20.40 20.75 51.09
C LYS A 238 19.38 21.88 50.98
N VAL A 239 18.19 21.59 50.46
CA VAL A 239 17.07 22.54 50.44
C VAL A 239 16.26 22.40 51.73
N MET A 240 15.90 23.52 52.36
CA MET A 240 15.10 23.51 53.59
C MET A 240 13.65 23.03 53.35
N ARG A 241 13.15 23.27 52.14
CA ARG A 241 11.85 22.84 51.64
C ARG A 241 11.80 23.07 50.13
N ASP A 242 11.28 22.09 49.39
CA ASP A 242 10.98 22.29 47.98
C ASP A 242 9.81 23.26 47.79
N LEU A 243 10.04 24.25 46.95
CA LEU A 243 9.00 25.19 46.53
C LEU A 243 8.08 24.52 45.50
N HIS A 244 8.63 23.71 44.59
CA HIS A 244 7.93 22.96 43.54
C HIS A 244 8.75 21.73 43.07
N GLU A 245 8.08 20.64 42.68
CA GLU A 245 8.67 19.46 42.03
C GLU A 245 7.99 19.18 40.67
N ARG A 246 8.73 18.58 39.72
CA ARG A 246 8.19 18.12 38.43
C ARG A 246 7.72 16.67 38.62
N PHE A 247 6.42 16.42 38.41
CA PHE A 247 5.70 15.13 38.51
C PHE A 247 5.34 14.64 39.93
N ASP A 248 4.03 14.69 40.26
CA ASP A 248 3.25 13.60 40.90
C ASP A 248 1.72 13.90 41.08
N ASP A 249 1.16 14.91 40.38
CA ASP A 249 -0.27 15.27 40.54
C ASP A 249 -0.97 15.54 39.18
N PRO A 250 -2.03 14.77 38.82
CA PRO A 250 -2.81 14.96 37.60
C PRO A 250 -3.57 16.30 37.46
N GLN A 251 -3.60 17.17 38.49
CA GLN A 251 -4.30 18.47 38.44
C GLN A 251 -3.39 19.71 38.32
N SER A 252 -2.23 19.60 37.66
CA SER A 252 -1.13 20.56 37.84
C SER A 252 -0.83 21.55 36.69
N ALA A 253 -1.81 21.94 35.88
CA ALA A 253 -1.59 22.89 34.75
C ALA A 253 -0.89 24.21 35.15
N LYS A 254 -1.23 24.78 36.32
CA LYS A 254 -0.56 25.99 36.85
C LYS A 254 0.87 25.73 37.35
N ARG A 255 1.22 24.50 37.71
CA ARG A 255 2.55 24.14 38.24
C ARG A 255 3.53 23.82 37.11
N GLU A 256 3.05 23.22 36.01
CA GLU A 256 3.83 23.12 34.77
C GLU A 256 4.22 24.49 34.23
N GLU A 257 3.33 25.48 34.32
CA GLU A 257 3.59 26.85 33.87
C GLU A 257 4.79 27.49 34.60
N ILE A 258 4.89 27.30 35.92
CA ILE A 258 6.00 27.85 36.73
C ILE A 258 7.33 27.21 36.35
N VAL A 259 7.37 25.88 36.24
CA VAL A 259 8.60 25.15 35.88
C VAL A 259 9.04 25.47 34.45
N ASN A 260 8.11 25.56 33.51
CA ASN A 260 8.39 25.92 32.12
C ASN A 260 8.87 27.37 31.97
N ASN A 261 8.30 28.31 32.75
CA ASN A 261 8.75 29.69 32.77
C ASN A 261 10.16 29.82 33.37
N LEU A 262 10.47 29.03 34.41
CA LEU A 262 11.81 28.98 34.99
C LEU A 262 12.83 28.38 34.01
N ASP A 263 12.48 27.31 33.29
CA ASP A 263 13.32 26.69 32.24
C ASP A 263 13.71 27.75 31.19
N ARG A 264 12.71 28.45 30.63
CA ARG A 264 12.95 29.54 29.66
C ARG A 264 13.78 30.70 30.22
N ALA A 265 13.48 31.14 31.45
CA ALA A 265 14.22 32.24 32.07
C ALA A 265 15.69 31.87 32.32
N LEU A 266 15.96 30.68 32.85
CA LEU A 266 17.32 30.18 33.04
C LEU A 266 18.05 29.99 31.71
N PHE A 267 17.35 29.47 30.69
CA PHE A 267 17.91 29.29 29.36
C PHE A 267 18.34 30.62 28.71
N ALA A 268 17.53 31.67 28.85
CA ALA A 268 17.82 33.01 28.34
C ALA A 268 18.98 33.69 29.10
N GLU A 269 19.02 33.59 30.43
CA GLU A 269 20.11 34.16 31.23
C GLU A 269 21.44 33.44 31.03
N LEU A 270 21.38 32.17 30.61
CA LEU A 270 22.54 31.36 30.25
C LEU A 270 23.05 31.60 28.82
N ASP A 271 22.59 32.65 28.12
CA ASP A 271 22.91 32.95 26.70
C ASP A 271 24.40 32.77 26.35
N LYS A 272 25.33 33.22 27.20
CA LYS A 272 26.78 33.07 26.92
C LYS A 272 27.25 31.61 26.80
N VAL A 273 26.55 30.69 27.45
CA VAL A 273 26.80 29.25 27.43
C VAL A 273 25.88 28.56 26.43
N THR A 274 24.60 28.94 26.38
CA THR A 274 23.58 28.30 25.54
C THR A 274 23.66 28.71 24.08
N LYS A 275 24.19 29.90 23.73
CA LYS A 275 24.23 30.41 22.35
C LYS A 275 25.07 29.58 21.39
N LYS A 276 26.23 29.05 21.83
CA LYS A 276 27.00 28.09 21.03
C LYS A 276 26.15 26.85 20.72
N TYR A 277 25.42 26.36 21.71
CA TYR A 277 24.58 25.17 21.61
C TYR A 277 23.34 25.40 20.75
N VAL A 278 22.68 26.56 20.90
CA VAL A 278 21.55 26.98 20.06
C VAL A 278 21.97 27.06 18.60
N ASN A 279 23.13 27.66 18.30
CA ASN A 279 23.63 27.73 16.93
C ASN A 279 23.96 26.35 16.35
N SER A 280 24.65 25.48 17.11
CA SER A 280 24.92 24.11 16.66
C SER A 280 23.62 23.33 16.43
N ILE A 281 22.58 23.55 17.24
CA ILE A 281 21.28 22.91 17.06
C ILE A 281 20.50 23.51 15.90
N ASP A 282 20.59 24.82 15.66
CA ASP A 282 19.98 25.44 14.50
C ASP A 282 20.63 24.90 13.21
N ASP A 283 21.96 24.72 13.19
CA ASP A 283 22.68 24.03 12.11
C ASP A 283 22.19 22.58 11.93
N ILE A 284 22.03 21.82 13.03
CA ILE A 284 21.46 20.47 13.02
C ILE A 284 20.04 20.45 12.45
N LEU A 285 19.16 21.34 12.93
CA LEU A 285 17.77 21.44 12.49
C LEU A 285 17.69 21.85 11.03
N ASN A 286 18.58 22.72 10.58
CA ASN A 286 18.66 23.15 9.18
C ASN A 286 19.10 22.01 8.27
N GLU A 287 20.09 21.20 8.65
CA GLU A 287 20.46 19.99 7.90
C GLU A 287 19.32 18.98 7.87
N TYR A 288 18.67 18.77 9.02
CA TYR A 288 17.53 17.88 9.14
C TYR A 288 16.39 18.29 8.20
N ARG A 289 16.13 19.59 8.09
CA ARG A 289 15.16 20.15 7.14
C ARG A 289 15.65 20.08 5.69
N ALA A 290 16.95 20.20 5.43
CA ALA A 290 17.55 20.20 4.10
C ALA A 290 17.51 18.84 3.38
N ILE A 291 17.51 17.74 4.14
CA ILE A 291 17.28 16.38 3.59
C ILE A 291 15.87 16.25 2.99
N GLY A 292 14.96 17.16 3.33
CA GLY A 292 13.59 17.19 2.82
C GLY A 292 12.77 16.05 3.42
N PHE A 293 12.19 16.24 4.60
CA PHE A 293 11.28 15.22 5.17
C PHE A 293 10.04 14.96 4.30
N GLU A 294 9.65 15.92 3.45
CA GLU A 294 8.70 15.69 2.37
C GLU A 294 9.15 14.54 1.45
N ASP A 295 10.46 14.41 1.18
CA ASP A 295 11.05 13.34 0.39
C ASP A 295 11.18 12.02 1.18
N MET A 296 11.35 12.05 2.52
CA MET A 296 11.30 10.85 3.36
C MET A 296 9.89 10.24 3.43
N TYR A 297 8.85 11.08 3.52
CA TYR A 297 7.48 10.62 3.35
C TYR A 297 7.28 9.98 1.98
N ALA A 298 7.97 10.50 0.96
CA ALA A 298 7.91 9.92 -0.36
C ALA A 298 8.60 8.55 -0.45
N ILE A 299 9.74 8.36 0.22
CA ILE A 299 10.43 7.06 0.27
C ILE A 299 9.59 6.03 1.02
N GLU A 300 8.94 6.39 2.13
CA GLU A 300 8.12 5.45 2.91
C GLU A 300 7.02 4.81 2.07
N TYR A 301 6.14 5.59 1.44
CA TYR A 301 5.01 4.98 0.73
C TYR A 301 5.47 4.09 -0.44
N GLN A 302 6.64 4.38 -1.01
CA GLN A 302 7.24 3.57 -2.06
C GLN A 302 7.81 2.27 -1.49
N LEU A 303 8.44 2.30 -0.31
CA LEU A 303 8.87 1.09 0.39
C LEU A 303 7.69 0.24 0.87
N ASP A 304 6.56 0.87 1.23
CA ASP A 304 5.30 0.19 1.54
C ASP A 304 4.79 -0.62 0.33
N PHE A 305 4.84 -0.04 -0.88
CA PHE A 305 4.48 -0.74 -2.13
C PHE A 305 5.28 -2.04 -2.28
N TYR A 306 6.61 -1.96 -2.10
CA TYR A 306 7.50 -3.12 -2.24
C TYR A 306 7.34 -4.13 -1.11
N SER A 307 7.26 -3.66 0.13
CA SER A 307 7.09 -4.51 1.32
C SER A 307 5.75 -5.26 1.25
N GLY A 308 4.69 -4.58 0.83
CA GLY A 308 3.38 -5.16 0.58
C GLY A 308 3.41 -6.28 -0.45
N ALA A 309 4.11 -6.05 -1.56
CA ALA A 309 4.31 -7.06 -2.61
C ALA A 309 5.05 -8.29 -2.07
N VAL A 310 6.18 -8.09 -1.38
CA VAL A 310 6.97 -9.17 -0.76
C VAL A 310 6.13 -9.97 0.23
N MET A 311 5.43 -9.30 1.15
CA MET A 311 4.57 -9.94 2.15
C MET A 311 3.45 -10.77 1.49
N MET A 312 2.86 -10.28 0.41
CA MET A 312 1.85 -11.02 -0.34
C MET A 312 2.43 -12.29 -0.96
N ILE A 313 3.61 -12.21 -1.59
CA ILE A 313 4.30 -13.35 -2.20
C ILE A 313 4.64 -14.41 -1.16
N GLU A 314 5.22 -14.00 -0.03
CA GLU A 314 5.56 -14.91 1.08
C GLU A 314 4.31 -15.57 1.67
N ASN A 315 3.23 -14.81 1.87
CA ASN A 315 1.97 -15.35 2.38
C ASN A 315 1.37 -16.37 1.42
N VAL A 316 1.35 -16.10 0.11
CA VAL A 316 0.87 -17.04 -0.91
C VAL A 316 1.71 -18.33 -0.91
N ARG A 317 3.04 -18.22 -0.89
CA ARG A 317 3.97 -19.36 -0.80
C ARG A 317 3.76 -20.19 0.46
N SER A 318 3.51 -19.53 1.60
CA SER A 318 3.23 -20.23 2.88
C SER A 318 1.96 -21.10 2.83
N LYS A 319 1.07 -20.85 1.87
CA LYS A 319 -0.16 -21.62 1.63
C LYS A 319 -0.04 -22.62 0.48
N GLY A 320 1.16 -22.83 -0.07
CA GLY A 320 1.43 -23.80 -1.12
C GLY A 320 1.00 -23.36 -2.53
N LEU A 321 0.79 -22.06 -2.74
CA LEU A 321 0.56 -21.45 -4.05
C LEU A 321 1.80 -20.67 -4.48
N GLU A 322 1.91 -20.37 -5.77
CA GLU A 322 3.05 -19.64 -6.32
C GLU A 322 2.63 -18.29 -6.89
N MET A 323 3.49 -17.29 -6.69
CA MET A 323 3.49 -16.06 -7.48
C MET A 323 4.80 -15.98 -8.25
N CYS A 324 4.73 -15.66 -9.53
CA CYS A 324 5.89 -15.59 -10.41
C CYS A 324 6.18 -14.16 -10.86
N ARG A 325 7.45 -13.92 -11.17
CA ARG A 325 7.88 -12.74 -11.93
C ARG A 325 7.35 -12.89 -13.37
N PRO A 326 6.52 -11.95 -13.88
CA PRO A 326 6.01 -12.06 -15.24
C PRO A 326 7.12 -11.78 -16.27
N THR A 327 7.04 -12.42 -17.43
CA THR A 327 7.77 -12.03 -18.64
C THR A 327 6.89 -11.07 -19.43
N LEU A 328 7.29 -9.79 -19.48
CA LEU A 328 6.51 -8.73 -20.13
C LEU A 328 6.84 -8.65 -21.63
N LEU A 329 5.81 -8.67 -22.47
CA LEU A 329 5.94 -8.55 -23.92
C LEU A 329 5.35 -7.22 -24.41
N PRO A 330 5.89 -6.63 -25.51
CA PRO A 330 5.28 -5.47 -26.13
C PRO A 330 3.83 -5.74 -26.56
N LYS A 331 2.96 -4.72 -26.47
CA LYS A 331 1.53 -4.83 -26.84
C LYS A 331 1.28 -5.35 -28.26
N SER A 332 2.25 -5.17 -29.18
CA SER A 332 2.19 -5.66 -30.56
C SER A 332 2.15 -7.18 -30.66
N GLN A 333 2.68 -7.92 -29.67
CA GLN A 333 2.67 -9.38 -29.69
C GLN A 333 1.29 -9.98 -29.44
N ARG A 334 0.40 -9.29 -28.70
CA ARG A 334 -0.99 -9.69 -28.43
C ARG A 334 -1.10 -11.14 -27.90
N LYS A 335 -0.16 -11.56 -27.05
CA LYS A 335 -0.10 -12.92 -26.47
C LYS A 335 -0.11 -12.89 -24.96
N ALA A 336 -0.57 -13.98 -24.35
CA ALA A 336 -0.35 -14.25 -22.95
C ALA A 336 -0.35 -15.76 -22.71
N ASP A 337 0.56 -16.29 -21.91
CA ASP A 337 0.50 -17.66 -21.41
C ASP A 337 0.65 -17.65 -19.89
N ILE A 338 -0.43 -18.01 -19.19
CA ILE A 338 -0.54 -17.90 -17.74
C ILE A 338 -0.88 -19.28 -17.18
N LYS A 339 -0.01 -19.82 -16.34
CA LYS A 339 -0.18 -21.13 -15.69
C LYS A 339 -0.43 -20.95 -14.20
N GLY A 340 -1.29 -21.78 -13.63
CA GLY A 340 -1.55 -21.77 -12.20
C GLY A 340 -2.18 -20.47 -11.69
N LEU A 341 -2.91 -19.74 -12.53
CA LEU A 341 -3.57 -18.48 -12.19
C LEU A 341 -4.60 -18.67 -11.07
N PHE A 342 -4.59 -17.78 -10.09
CA PHE A 342 -5.63 -17.67 -9.07
C PHE A 342 -6.02 -16.22 -8.81
N ASP A 343 -7.17 -16.03 -8.15
CA ASP A 343 -7.67 -14.72 -7.75
C ASP A 343 -7.13 -14.35 -6.35
N PRO A 344 -6.29 -13.32 -6.21
CA PRO A 344 -5.74 -12.92 -4.92
C PRO A 344 -6.80 -12.40 -3.94
N ILE A 345 -7.91 -11.85 -4.42
CA ILE A 345 -9.03 -11.41 -3.58
C ILE A 345 -9.69 -12.63 -2.94
N TYR A 346 -10.02 -13.63 -3.77
CA TYR A 346 -10.58 -14.88 -3.26
C TYR A 346 -9.60 -15.62 -2.34
N PHE A 347 -8.29 -15.57 -2.61
CA PHE A 347 -7.28 -16.12 -1.72
C PHE A 347 -7.34 -15.50 -0.32
N LYS A 348 -7.46 -14.17 -0.21
CA LYS A 348 -7.65 -13.47 1.07
C LYS A 348 -8.95 -13.93 1.76
N GLU A 349 -10.07 -13.94 1.05
CA GLU A 349 -11.38 -14.36 1.58
C GLU A 349 -11.37 -15.81 2.09
N ALA A 350 -10.82 -16.74 1.31
CA ALA A 350 -10.72 -18.15 1.67
C ALA A 350 -9.87 -18.34 2.93
N ASN A 351 -8.74 -17.63 3.04
CA ASN A 351 -7.89 -17.68 4.23
C ASN A 351 -8.60 -17.15 5.48
N VAL A 352 -9.34 -16.04 5.38
CA VAL A 352 -10.13 -15.50 6.49
C VAL A 352 -11.22 -16.51 6.90
N TRP A 353 -11.94 -17.07 5.94
CA TRP A 353 -12.97 -18.09 6.21
C TRP A 353 -12.38 -19.32 6.92
N ASN A 354 -11.19 -19.75 6.51
CA ASN A 354 -10.49 -20.93 7.04
C ASN A 354 -10.05 -20.79 8.51
N LEU A 355 -10.04 -19.58 9.07
CA LEU A 355 -9.70 -19.35 10.48
C LEU A 355 -10.79 -19.88 11.44
N SER A 356 -12.05 -19.91 11.01
CA SER A 356 -13.17 -20.21 11.90
C SER A 356 -14.14 -21.27 11.38
N ASN A 357 -13.94 -21.78 10.17
CA ASN A 357 -14.88 -22.69 9.53
C ASN A 357 -14.23 -23.98 9.03
N LYS A 358 -15.01 -25.06 8.99
CA LYS A 358 -14.65 -26.35 8.40
C LYS A 358 -15.79 -26.85 7.50
N PRO A 359 -15.50 -27.58 6.40
CA PRO A 359 -14.17 -27.92 5.88
C PRO A 359 -13.48 -26.74 5.21
N GLN A 360 -12.16 -26.64 5.30
CA GLN A 360 -11.37 -25.55 4.72
C GLN A 360 -11.63 -25.36 3.21
N LYS A 361 -11.77 -24.10 2.80
CA LYS A 361 -11.81 -23.69 1.39
C LYS A 361 -10.40 -23.72 0.81
N GLN A 362 -10.26 -24.37 -0.33
CA GLN A 362 -9.03 -24.37 -1.13
C GLN A 362 -9.18 -23.44 -2.33
N VAL A 363 -8.08 -22.80 -2.71
CA VAL A 363 -8.00 -21.98 -3.92
C VAL A 363 -7.60 -22.88 -5.09
N VAL A 364 -8.45 -22.95 -6.11
CA VAL A 364 -8.19 -23.75 -7.31
C VAL A 364 -7.54 -22.87 -8.37
N THR A 365 -6.39 -23.30 -8.88
CA THR A 365 -5.65 -22.60 -9.92
C THR A 365 -6.07 -23.02 -11.33
N ASN A 366 -5.98 -22.13 -12.29
CA ASN A 366 -6.41 -22.32 -13.68
C ASN A 366 -5.37 -21.81 -14.68
N ASP A 367 -5.38 -22.34 -15.89
CA ASP A 367 -4.45 -21.90 -16.94
C ASP A 367 -5.23 -21.16 -18.03
N ILE A 368 -4.58 -20.21 -18.69
CA ILE A 368 -5.12 -19.53 -19.87
C ILE A 368 -4.00 -19.12 -20.82
N THR A 369 -4.25 -19.25 -22.11
CA THR A 369 -3.31 -18.87 -23.16
C THR A 369 -4.04 -18.03 -24.19
N PHE A 370 -3.63 -16.80 -24.41
CA PHE A 370 -4.09 -15.96 -25.52
C PHE A 370 -3.05 -16.03 -26.63
N ASP A 371 -3.43 -16.54 -27.80
CA ASP A 371 -2.58 -16.62 -28.98
C ASP A 371 -3.37 -16.36 -30.27
N GLU A 372 -2.75 -16.58 -31.43
CA GLU A 372 -3.36 -16.39 -32.74
C GLU A 372 -4.52 -17.38 -33.00
N ASN A 373 -4.54 -18.51 -32.30
CA ASN A 373 -5.55 -19.57 -32.45
C ASN A 373 -6.72 -19.42 -31.47
N ALA A 374 -6.53 -18.68 -30.38
CA ALA A 374 -7.55 -18.40 -29.38
C ALA A 374 -7.24 -17.08 -28.65
N GLY A 375 -7.82 -15.99 -29.11
CA GLY A 375 -7.71 -14.69 -28.43
C GLY A 375 -9.00 -14.23 -27.74
N PHE A 376 -10.14 -14.83 -28.05
CA PHE A 376 -11.40 -14.52 -27.37
C PHE A 376 -12.06 -15.77 -26.81
N TYR A 377 -12.29 -15.81 -25.50
CA TYR A 377 -12.80 -16.99 -24.81
C TYR A 377 -14.26 -16.83 -24.42
N LEU A 378 -15.09 -17.81 -24.76
CA LEU A 378 -16.40 -17.94 -24.14
C LEU A 378 -16.35 -18.90 -22.96
N LEU A 379 -16.62 -18.39 -21.76
CA LEU A 379 -16.60 -19.16 -20.51
C LEU A 379 -18.02 -19.53 -20.06
N THR A 380 -18.36 -20.81 -20.18
CA THR A 380 -19.66 -21.35 -19.75
C THR A 380 -19.54 -22.22 -18.50
N GLY A 381 -20.64 -22.39 -17.76
CA GLY A 381 -20.71 -23.32 -16.63
C GLY A 381 -21.73 -22.89 -15.60
N ALA A 382 -22.02 -23.77 -14.64
CA ALA A 382 -23.05 -23.54 -13.64
C ALA A 382 -22.83 -22.25 -12.81
N ASN A 383 -23.92 -21.70 -12.28
CA ASN A 383 -23.89 -20.66 -11.25
C ASN A 383 -23.03 -21.10 -10.06
N ASN A 384 -22.31 -20.14 -9.47
CA ASN A 384 -21.34 -20.37 -8.40
C ASN A 384 -20.20 -21.33 -8.77
N GLY A 385 -19.89 -21.50 -10.06
CA GLY A 385 -18.76 -22.29 -10.54
C GLY A 385 -17.41 -21.55 -10.55
N GLY A 386 -17.33 -20.30 -10.06
CA GLY A 386 -16.09 -19.52 -10.05
C GLY A 386 -15.76 -18.80 -11.36
N LYS A 387 -16.73 -18.63 -12.28
CA LYS A 387 -16.52 -17.90 -13.55
C LYS A 387 -16.05 -16.46 -13.33
N THR A 388 -16.77 -15.70 -12.52
CA THR A 388 -16.42 -14.30 -12.18
C THR A 388 -15.07 -14.22 -11.48
N THR A 389 -14.78 -15.14 -10.55
CA THR A 389 -13.47 -15.27 -9.90
C THR A 389 -12.34 -15.45 -10.91
N PHE A 390 -12.53 -16.29 -11.93
CA PHE A 390 -11.53 -16.51 -12.96
C PHE A 390 -11.35 -15.30 -13.90
N VAL A 391 -12.45 -14.69 -14.36
CA VAL A 391 -12.40 -13.47 -15.19
C VAL A 391 -11.66 -12.35 -14.45
N ARG A 392 -11.98 -12.18 -13.16
CA ARG A 392 -11.28 -11.21 -12.29
C ARG A 392 -9.81 -11.55 -12.12
N ALA A 393 -9.45 -12.83 -11.91
CA ALA A 393 -8.06 -13.26 -11.78
C ALA A 393 -7.23 -12.86 -13.02
N VAL A 394 -7.77 -13.03 -14.23
CA VAL A 394 -7.10 -12.65 -15.48
C VAL A 394 -6.88 -11.14 -15.55
N GLY A 395 -7.89 -10.35 -15.20
CA GLY A 395 -7.77 -8.88 -15.15
C GLY A 395 -6.77 -8.41 -14.10
N ILE A 396 -6.82 -8.95 -12.88
CA ILE A 396 -5.87 -8.61 -11.82
C ILE A 396 -4.43 -8.99 -12.23
N CYS A 397 -4.24 -10.17 -12.84
CA CYS A 397 -2.92 -10.58 -13.34
C CYS A 397 -2.36 -9.59 -14.36
N GLN A 398 -3.17 -9.10 -15.30
CA GLN A 398 -2.76 -8.09 -16.28
C GLN A 398 -2.37 -6.77 -15.61
N VAL A 399 -3.20 -6.29 -14.67
CA VAL A 399 -2.96 -5.03 -13.95
C VAL A 399 -1.70 -5.11 -13.08
N MET A 400 -1.52 -6.21 -12.34
CA MET A 400 -0.33 -6.44 -11.51
C MET A 400 0.95 -6.52 -12.35
N ALA A 401 0.90 -7.19 -13.51
CA ALA A 401 2.03 -7.27 -14.43
C ALA A 401 2.48 -5.88 -14.91
N GLN A 402 1.53 -5.04 -15.35
CA GLN A 402 1.82 -3.66 -15.79
C GLN A 402 2.20 -2.73 -14.64
N ALA A 403 1.79 -3.03 -13.40
CA ALA A 403 2.24 -2.29 -12.23
C ALA A 403 3.70 -2.63 -11.82
N GLY A 404 4.32 -3.64 -12.43
CA GLY A 404 5.67 -4.10 -12.07
C GLY A 404 5.68 -4.96 -10.81
N LEU A 405 4.65 -5.79 -10.63
CA LEU A 405 4.51 -6.73 -9.51
C LEU A 405 4.65 -8.17 -9.98
N TYR A 406 5.04 -9.05 -9.05
CA TYR A 406 4.81 -10.48 -9.22
C TYR A 406 3.31 -10.75 -9.38
N VAL A 407 2.96 -11.73 -10.21
CA VAL A 407 1.57 -12.03 -10.57
C VAL A 407 1.07 -13.30 -9.89
N PRO A 408 -0.25 -13.45 -9.65
CA PRO A 408 -0.85 -14.59 -8.95
C PRO A 408 -0.94 -15.84 -9.84
N ALA A 409 0.20 -16.30 -10.32
CA ALA A 409 0.37 -17.41 -11.24
C ALA A 409 1.72 -18.11 -10.99
N SER A 410 1.83 -19.39 -11.34
CA SER A 410 3.09 -20.13 -11.27
C SER A 410 4.04 -19.84 -12.45
N SER A 411 3.50 -19.40 -13.58
CA SER A 411 4.24 -18.91 -14.74
C SER A 411 3.37 -17.92 -15.52
N CYS A 412 3.98 -16.85 -16.03
CA CYS A 412 3.26 -15.81 -16.77
C CYS A 412 4.18 -15.17 -17.82
N GLU A 413 3.81 -15.31 -19.08
CA GLU A 413 4.30 -14.48 -20.18
C GLU A 413 3.10 -13.65 -20.67
N ILE A 414 3.22 -12.32 -20.77
CA ILE A 414 2.04 -11.46 -20.99
C ILE A 414 2.36 -10.19 -21.76
N SER A 415 1.60 -9.93 -22.82
CA SER A 415 1.71 -8.68 -23.57
C SER A 415 0.95 -7.56 -22.88
N LEU A 416 1.58 -6.39 -22.76
CA LEU A 416 0.95 -5.17 -22.22
C LEU A 416 -0.35 -4.84 -22.96
N VAL A 417 -1.31 -4.24 -22.27
CA VAL A 417 -2.56 -3.73 -22.85
C VAL A 417 -2.60 -2.21 -22.79
N ASP A 418 -3.32 -1.61 -23.73
CA ASP A 418 -3.62 -0.18 -23.70
C ASP A 418 -4.85 0.16 -22.82
N CYS A 419 -5.73 -0.78 -22.57
CA CYS A 419 -6.79 -0.62 -21.58
C CYS A 419 -7.34 -1.99 -21.18
N VAL A 420 -7.86 -2.07 -19.96
CA VAL A 420 -8.73 -3.17 -19.54
C VAL A 420 -10.16 -2.64 -19.54
N TYR A 421 -11.03 -3.27 -20.32
CA TYR A 421 -12.45 -2.98 -20.36
C TYR A 421 -13.21 -4.09 -19.64
N THR A 422 -14.14 -3.71 -18.77
CA THR A 422 -15.05 -4.66 -18.13
C THR A 422 -16.50 -4.36 -18.48
N HIS A 423 -17.31 -5.40 -18.58
CA HIS A 423 -18.76 -5.28 -18.61
C HIS A 423 -19.36 -6.34 -17.67
N PHE A 424 -19.48 -6.00 -16.40
CA PHE A 424 -20.01 -6.87 -15.35
C PHE A 424 -21.44 -6.46 -14.98
N PRO A 425 -22.23 -7.34 -14.34
CA PRO A 425 -23.61 -7.01 -13.97
C PRO A 425 -23.61 -5.90 -12.92
N LYS A 426 -24.37 -4.84 -13.17
CA LYS A 426 -24.59 -3.75 -12.22
C LYS A 426 -25.94 -3.92 -11.52
N GLU A 427 -26.06 -3.36 -10.32
CA GLU A 427 -27.36 -3.24 -9.64
C GLU A 427 -28.30 -2.34 -10.46
N GLU A 428 -29.60 -2.64 -10.42
CA GLU A 428 -30.60 -1.83 -11.12
C GLU A 428 -30.62 -0.40 -10.58
N GLN A 429 -30.44 0.58 -11.47
CA GLN A 429 -30.56 1.99 -11.12
C GLN A 429 -32.03 2.42 -11.15
N VAL A 430 -32.48 3.08 -10.08
CA VAL A 430 -33.83 3.61 -9.99
C VAL A 430 -33.90 4.96 -10.74
N GLY A 431 -34.67 5.03 -11.83
CA GLY A 431 -34.83 6.25 -12.62
C GLY A 431 -35.88 6.13 -13.74
N ILE A 432 -36.33 7.29 -14.24
CA ILE A 432 -37.24 7.38 -15.39
C ILE A 432 -36.42 7.09 -16.67
N ASP A 433 -36.88 6.18 -17.53
CA ASP A 433 -36.25 5.71 -18.79
C ASP A 433 -34.95 4.88 -18.70
N ALA A 434 -34.60 4.36 -17.53
CA ALA A 434 -33.43 3.49 -17.34
C ALA A 434 -33.80 1.99 -17.34
N SER A 435 -34.19 1.42 -18.49
CA SER A 435 -34.26 -0.04 -18.59
C SER A 435 -32.83 -0.63 -18.51
N ARG A 436 -32.66 -1.74 -17.80
CA ARG A 436 -31.36 -2.41 -17.63
C ARG A 436 -30.67 -2.68 -18.98
N PHE A 437 -31.44 -3.10 -19.98
CA PHE A 437 -30.95 -3.33 -21.33
C PHE A 437 -30.40 -2.05 -21.99
N THR A 438 -31.12 -0.92 -21.89
CA THR A 438 -30.65 0.36 -22.46
C THR A 438 -29.36 0.83 -21.79
N THR A 439 -29.18 0.58 -20.50
CA THR A 439 -27.93 0.88 -19.78
C THR A 439 -26.78 0.01 -20.28
N GLU A 440 -26.96 -1.30 -20.39
CA GLU A 440 -25.97 -2.23 -20.95
C GLU A 440 -25.53 -1.79 -22.36
N VAL A 441 -26.47 -1.40 -23.23
CA VAL A 441 -26.16 -0.93 -24.59
C VAL A 441 -25.33 0.37 -24.59
N LYS A 442 -25.63 1.32 -23.69
CA LYS A 442 -24.83 2.56 -23.57
C LYS A 442 -23.39 2.27 -23.13
N GLU A 443 -23.20 1.32 -22.23
CA GLU A 443 -21.88 0.90 -21.77
C GLU A 443 -21.10 0.21 -22.89
N PHE A 444 -21.74 -0.71 -23.62
CA PHE A 444 -21.13 -1.31 -24.81
C PHE A 444 -20.75 -0.28 -25.86
N LYS A 445 -21.57 0.75 -26.07
CA LYS A 445 -21.22 1.84 -26.98
C LYS A 445 -19.95 2.55 -26.52
N ALA A 446 -19.87 2.93 -25.23
CA ALA A 446 -18.70 3.61 -24.69
C ALA A 446 -17.41 2.75 -24.82
N ILE A 447 -17.51 1.44 -24.57
CA ILE A 447 -16.39 0.51 -24.77
C ILE A 447 -16.04 0.43 -26.27
N SER A 448 -17.03 0.24 -27.14
CA SER A 448 -16.82 0.06 -28.58
C SER A 448 -16.22 1.28 -29.27
N ASP A 449 -16.51 2.49 -28.76
CA ASP A 449 -15.97 3.75 -29.29
C ASP A 449 -14.46 3.93 -28.99
N CYS A 450 -13.89 3.16 -28.05
CA CYS A 450 -12.49 3.33 -27.60
C CYS A 450 -11.62 2.08 -27.69
N ILE A 451 -12.22 0.88 -27.70
CA ILE A 451 -11.49 -0.39 -27.63
C ILE A 451 -10.61 -0.64 -28.85
N THR A 452 -9.43 -1.23 -28.63
CA THR A 452 -8.48 -1.57 -29.71
C THR A 452 -8.15 -3.06 -29.71
N ASN A 453 -7.39 -3.50 -30.72
CA ASN A 453 -6.84 -4.85 -30.79
C ASN A 453 -5.72 -5.12 -29.76
N HIS A 454 -5.25 -4.10 -29.05
CA HIS A 454 -4.27 -4.20 -27.97
C HIS A 454 -4.89 -4.22 -26.57
N SER A 455 -6.21 -4.03 -26.47
CA SER A 455 -6.94 -4.03 -25.21
C SER A 455 -7.20 -5.44 -24.66
N LEU A 456 -7.67 -5.51 -23.41
CA LEU A 456 -8.23 -6.71 -22.79
C LEU A 456 -9.70 -6.45 -22.44
N LEU A 457 -10.61 -7.29 -22.94
CA LEU A 457 -12.05 -7.20 -22.69
C LEU A 457 -12.53 -8.33 -21.78
N LEU A 458 -13.11 -7.98 -20.64
CA LEU A 458 -13.59 -8.92 -19.63
C LEU A 458 -15.09 -8.73 -19.43
N MET A 459 -15.88 -9.65 -19.97
CA MET A 459 -17.33 -9.63 -19.93
C MET A 459 -17.80 -10.70 -18.96
N ASN A 460 -18.66 -10.34 -18.01
CA ASN A 460 -19.27 -11.28 -17.09
C ASN A 460 -20.78 -11.07 -17.10
N GLU A 461 -21.51 -12.09 -17.52
CA GLU A 461 -22.98 -12.10 -17.50
C GLU A 461 -23.61 -10.89 -18.21
N SER A 462 -22.95 -10.40 -19.25
CA SER A 462 -23.43 -9.33 -20.12
C SER A 462 -24.60 -9.79 -21.00
N ILE A 463 -25.53 -8.88 -21.34
CA ILE A 463 -26.69 -9.13 -22.20
C ILE A 463 -27.60 -10.24 -21.64
N GLN A 464 -28.26 -9.95 -20.51
CA GLN A 464 -29.22 -10.88 -19.86
C GLN A 464 -30.63 -10.31 -19.72
N SER A 465 -30.87 -9.11 -20.24
CA SER A 465 -32.03 -8.29 -19.92
C SER A 465 -33.17 -8.34 -20.95
N THR A 466 -33.14 -9.30 -21.89
CA THR A 466 -34.20 -9.53 -22.90
C THR A 466 -34.50 -11.03 -23.08
N THR A 467 -35.23 -11.42 -24.13
CA THR A 467 -35.53 -12.82 -24.41
C THR A 467 -34.25 -13.66 -24.61
N PRO A 468 -34.18 -14.92 -24.15
CA PRO A 468 -32.97 -15.74 -24.27
C PRO A 468 -32.42 -15.88 -25.71
N GLN A 469 -33.32 -15.92 -26.69
CA GLN A 469 -32.96 -15.99 -28.11
C GLN A 469 -32.27 -14.69 -28.56
N GLU A 470 -32.91 -13.54 -28.32
CA GLU A 470 -32.31 -12.24 -28.64
C GLU A 470 -30.99 -12.01 -27.91
N CYS A 471 -30.89 -12.40 -26.63
CA CYS A 471 -29.65 -12.33 -25.87
C CYS A 471 -28.53 -13.12 -26.55
N THR A 472 -28.82 -14.34 -27.01
CA THR A 472 -27.86 -15.18 -27.73
C THR A 472 -27.45 -14.56 -29.06
N ASP A 473 -28.40 -14.06 -29.84
CA ASP A 473 -28.15 -13.49 -31.16
C ASP A 473 -27.32 -12.20 -31.07
N ILE A 474 -27.64 -11.32 -30.12
CA ILE A 474 -26.88 -10.09 -29.86
C ILE A 474 -25.48 -10.43 -29.34
N ALA A 475 -25.37 -11.36 -28.39
CA ALA A 475 -24.09 -11.78 -27.84
C ALA A 475 -23.16 -12.40 -28.91
N ALA A 476 -23.71 -13.18 -29.84
CA ALA A 476 -22.95 -13.75 -30.96
C ALA A 476 -22.44 -12.67 -31.91
N GLN A 477 -23.27 -11.67 -32.22
CA GLN A 477 -22.86 -10.52 -33.04
C GLN A 477 -21.77 -9.69 -32.37
N LEU A 478 -21.91 -9.39 -31.08
CA LEU A 478 -20.90 -8.65 -30.32
C LEU A 478 -19.57 -9.41 -30.28
N MET A 479 -19.61 -10.71 -29.98
CA MET A 479 -18.42 -11.57 -29.99
C MET A 479 -17.74 -11.58 -31.36
N ARG A 480 -18.51 -11.66 -32.46
CA ARG A 480 -17.98 -11.54 -33.82
C ARG A 480 -17.29 -10.20 -34.04
N ILE A 481 -17.90 -9.09 -33.63
CA ILE A 481 -17.32 -7.74 -33.76
C ILE A 481 -16.00 -7.65 -32.97
N PHE A 482 -15.95 -8.11 -31.72
CA PHE A 482 -14.72 -8.13 -30.93
C PHE A 482 -13.64 -9.02 -31.56
N CYS A 483 -14.02 -10.13 -32.18
CA CYS A 483 -13.09 -10.98 -32.94
C CYS A 483 -12.57 -10.29 -34.22
N ILE A 484 -13.40 -9.48 -34.90
CA ILE A 484 -12.97 -8.64 -36.02
C ILE A 484 -12.04 -7.53 -35.55
N ILE A 485 -12.32 -6.87 -34.42
CA ILE A 485 -11.40 -5.90 -33.82
C ILE A 485 -10.07 -6.57 -33.50
N GLY A 486 -10.09 -7.84 -33.08
CA GLY A 486 -8.90 -8.56 -32.67
C GLY A 486 -8.57 -8.36 -31.19
N VAL A 487 -9.53 -7.94 -30.38
CA VAL A 487 -9.28 -7.74 -28.94
C VAL A 487 -9.12 -9.08 -28.23
N ARG A 488 -8.23 -9.13 -27.23
CA ARG A 488 -8.14 -10.28 -26.33
C ARG A 488 -9.27 -10.21 -25.31
N GLY A 489 -9.91 -11.32 -24.98
CA GLY A 489 -10.97 -11.24 -23.97
C GLY A 489 -11.58 -12.53 -23.50
N ILE A 490 -12.40 -12.41 -22.47
CA ILE A 490 -13.21 -13.50 -21.91
C ILE A 490 -14.63 -13.01 -21.76
N PHE A 491 -15.59 -13.79 -22.24
CA PHE A 491 -17.00 -13.59 -22.01
C PHE A 491 -17.57 -14.76 -21.21
N ALA A 492 -17.72 -14.55 -19.91
CA ALA A 492 -18.40 -15.47 -19.01
C ALA A 492 -19.92 -15.34 -19.13
N THR A 493 -20.60 -16.45 -19.40
CA THR A 493 -22.06 -16.45 -19.60
C THR A 493 -22.71 -17.78 -19.20
N HIS A 494 -24.03 -17.77 -19.11
CA HIS A 494 -24.89 -18.95 -18.99
C HIS A 494 -25.58 -19.32 -20.30
N LEU A 495 -25.41 -18.52 -21.35
CA LEU A 495 -25.99 -18.76 -22.67
C LEU A 495 -25.28 -19.94 -23.34
N THR A 496 -25.69 -21.16 -23.04
CA THR A 496 -25.09 -22.37 -23.62
C THR A 496 -25.13 -22.44 -25.14
N PRO A 497 -26.17 -21.93 -25.86
CA PRO A 497 -26.16 -21.93 -27.31
C PRO A 497 -25.03 -21.07 -27.91
N LEU A 498 -24.57 -20.05 -27.19
CA LEU A 498 -23.49 -19.17 -27.62
C LEU A 498 -22.15 -19.89 -27.76
N ALA A 499 -21.92 -20.97 -27.01
CA ALA A 499 -20.69 -21.75 -27.06
C ALA A 499 -20.47 -22.40 -28.43
N LYS A 500 -21.54 -22.91 -29.03
CA LYS A 500 -21.48 -23.46 -30.39
C LYS A 500 -21.31 -22.36 -31.42
N ALA A 501 -22.07 -21.27 -31.28
CA ALA A 501 -21.97 -20.11 -32.16
C ALA A 501 -20.55 -19.53 -32.18
N ALA A 502 -19.87 -19.46 -31.01
CA ALA A 502 -18.48 -19.01 -30.88
C ALA A 502 -17.52 -19.80 -31.79
N LEU A 503 -17.65 -21.13 -31.81
CA LEU A 503 -16.79 -21.97 -32.65
C LEU A 503 -17.14 -21.85 -34.14
N GLU A 504 -18.41 -21.69 -34.47
CA GLU A 504 -18.87 -21.50 -35.85
C GLU A 504 -18.34 -20.17 -36.45
N LEU A 505 -18.19 -19.12 -35.62
CA LEU A 505 -17.61 -17.82 -36.04
C LEU A 505 -16.21 -17.97 -36.63
N ASN A 506 -15.41 -18.96 -36.22
CA ASN A 506 -14.04 -19.14 -36.71
C ASN A 506 -13.96 -19.44 -38.22
N SER A 507 -15.09 -19.76 -38.87
CA SER A 507 -15.18 -19.91 -40.32
C SER A 507 -15.19 -18.57 -41.08
N ASP A 508 -15.38 -17.45 -40.37
CA ASP A 508 -15.43 -16.12 -40.96
C ASP A 508 -14.00 -15.60 -41.27
N PRO A 509 -13.68 -15.30 -42.54
CA PRO A 509 -12.34 -14.86 -42.92
C PRO A 509 -11.99 -13.44 -42.44
N GLN A 510 -12.98 -12.65 -41.98
CA GLN A 510 -12.76 -11.27 -41.50
C GLN A 510 -12.19 -11.18 -40.09
N LEU A 511 -12.13 -12.29 -39.35
CA LEU A 511 -11.72 -12.28 -37.96
C LEU A 511 -10.20 -12.09 -37.80
N ASN A 512 -9.82 -11.10 -36.97
CA ASN A 512 -8.43 -10.81 -36.57
C ASN A 512 -7.99 -11.58 -35.31
N THR A 513 -8.91 -12.28 -34.65
CA THR A 513 -8.63 -13.26 -33.62
C THR A 513 -9.68 -14.36 -33.64
N ARG A 514 -9.33 -15.56 -33.17
CA ARG A 514 -10.24 -16.71 -33.10
C ARG A 514 -10.92 -16.78 -31.73
N ALA A 515 -12.14 -17.32 -31.74
CA ALA A 515 -12.93 -17.58 -30.55
C ALA A 515 -12.75 -19.04 -30.08
N GLU A 516 -12.74 -19.28 -28.78
CA GLU A 516 -12.59 -20.61 -28.19
C GLU A 516 -13.59 -20.79 -27.05
N SER A 517 -14.10 -22.02 -26.87
CA SER A 517 -15.03 -22.33 -25.78
C SER A 517 -14.31 -23.01 -24.63
N ILE A 518 -14.49 -22.48 -23.43
CA ILE A 518 -14.00 -23.04 -22.17
C ILE A 518 -15.16 -23.21 -21.19
N THR A 519 -15.07 -24.21 -20.33
CA THR A 519 -16.09 -24.47 -19.33
C THR A 519 -15.52 -24.81 -17.97
N VAL A 520 -16.24 -24.39 -16.92
CA VAL A 520 -15.97 -24.82 -15.55
C VAL A 520 -16.42 -26.26 -15.36
N THR A 521 -15.52 -27.10 -14.88
CA THR A 521 -15.80 -28.50 -14.58
C THR A 521 -16.68 -28.68 -13.34
N VAL A 522 -17.58 -29.65 -13.45
CA VAL A 522 -18.46 -30.13 -12.39
C VAL A 522 -18.23 -31.64 -12.27
N ASP A 523 -18.31 -32.17 -11.06
CA ASP A 523 -18.39 -33.61 -10.86
C ASP A 523 -19.74 -34.12 -11.39
N GLU A 524 -19.72 -34.99 -12.39
CA GLU A 524 -20.95 -35.46 -13.03
C GLU A 524 -21.81 -36.35 -12.12
N ALA A 525 -21.20 -37.02 -11.13
CA ALA A 525 -21.91 -37.91 -10.23
C ALA A 525 -22.54 -37.16 -9.05
N THR A 526 -21.85 -36.15 -8.50
CA THR A 526 -22.30 -35.42 -7.31
C THR A 526 -22.86 -34.04 -7.60
N GLY A 527 -22.62 -33.48 -8.80
CA GLY A 527 -22.91 -32.09 -9.13
C GLY A 527 -21.99 -31.08 -8.42
N GLU A 528 -20.94 -31.54 -7.73
CA GLU A 528 -20.02 -30.66 -7.02
C GLU A 528 -19.17 -29.82 -7.98
N ARG A 529 -19.04 -28.51 -7.69
CA ARG A 529 -18.27 -27.59 -8.53
C ARG A 529 -16.78 -27.81 -8.24
N ARG A 530 -15.99 -28.17 -9.26
CA ARG A 530 -14.55 -28.38 -9.12
C ARG A 530 -13.71 -27.12 -9.36
N TYR A 531 -14.33 -26.04 -9.87
CA TYR A 531 -13.71 -24.74 -10.15
C TYR A 531 -12.52 -24.77 -11.12
N LYS A 532 -12.28 -25.91 -11.79
CA LYS A 532 -11.23 -26.09 -12.79
C LYS A 532 -11.79 -25.85 -14.18
N ILE A 533 -11.10 -25.07 -14.98
CA ILE A 533 -11.48 -24.71 -16.35
C ILE A 533 -10.84 -25.67 -17.34
N LYS A 534 -11.62 -26.06 -18.36
CA LYS A 534 -11.15 -26.88 -19.48
C LYS A 534 -11.70 -26.35 -20.79
N LYS A 535 -10.96 -26.57 -21.88
CA LYS A 535 -11.50 -26.37 -23.23
C LYS A 535 -12.65 -27.33 -23.49
N GLY A 536 -13.69 -26.84 -24.15
CA GLY A 536 -14.84 -27.63 -24.54
C GLY A 536 -16.17 -26.89 -24.35
N LEU A 537 -17.20 -27.48 -24.95
CA LEU A 537 -18.58 -27.01 -24.85
C LEU A 537 -19.17 -27.33 -23.46
N PRO A 538 -20.18 -26.56 -23.01
CA PRO A 538 -20.91 -26.89 -21.78
C PRO A 538 -21.57 -28.27 -21.90
N GLY A 539 -21.61 -29.02 -20.79
CA GLY A 539 -22.32 -30.28 -20.70
C GLY A 539 -23.85 -30.11 -20.87
N ALA A 540 -24.54 -31.19 -21.27
CA ALA A 540 -25.97 -31.17 -21.56
C ALA A 540 -26.87 -30.98 -20.32
N ASN A 541 -26.34 -31.18 -19.11
CA ASN A 541 -27.12 -31.19 -17.88
C ASN A 541 -27.18 -29.81 -17.21
N SER A 542 -28.39 -29.39 -16.80
CA SER A 542 -28.59 -28.23 -15.93
C SER A 542 -28.42 -28.64 -14.46
N TYR A 543 -27.51 -27.99 -13.74
CA TYR A 543 -27.22 -28.28 -12.32
C TYR A 543 -27.96 -27.32 -11.36
N ALA A 544 -29.05 -26.69 -11.80
CA ALA A 544 -29.82 -25.76 -10.95
C ALA A 544 -30.50 -26.47 -9.76
N SER A 545 -30.98 -27.70 -9.94
CA SER A 545 -31.59 -28.54 -8.88
C SER A 545 -30.68 -28.74 -7.67
N THR A 546 -29.39 -29.00 -7.92
CA THR A 546 -28.38 -29.17 -6.85
C THR A 546 -28.16 -27.91 -6.00
N ILE A 547 -28.49 -26.73 -6.52
CA ILE A 547 -28.43 -25.48 -5.74
C ILE A 547 -29.62 -25.41 -4.78
N PHE A 548 -30.82 -25.74 -5.25
CA PHE A 548 -32.02 -25.77 -4.38
C PHE A 548 -31.84 -26.74 -3.22
N GLU A 549 -31.35 -27.94 -3.49
CA GLU A 549 -31.06 -28.95 -2.46
C GLU A 549 -30.03 -28.44 -1.43
N LYS A 550 -28.97 -27.75 -1.89
CA LYS A 550 -27.95 -27.16 -1.00
C LYS A 550 -28.54 -26.14 -0.01
N TYR A 551 -29.58 -25.40 -0.41
CA TYR A 551 -30.27 -24.43 0.46
C TYR A 551 -31.49 -25.04 1.17
N GLY A 552 -31.66 -26.37 1.14
CA GLY A 552 -32.75 -27.07 1.83
C GLY A 552 -34.12 -26.96 1.15
N LEU A 553 -34.17 -26.51 -0.11
CA LEU A 553 -35.39 -26.47 -0.92
C LEU A 553 -35.57 -27.81 -1.64
N ASP A 554 -36.26 -28.75 -1.00
CA ASP A 554 -36.72 -29.99 -1.64
C ASP A 554 -37.98 -29.71 -2.49
N ILE A 555 -37.77 -29.65 -3.81
CA ILE A 555 -38.83 -29.40 -4.79
C ILE A 555 -39.96 -30.44 -4.66
N LYS A 556 -39.63 -31.72 -4.44
CA LYS A 556 -40.64 -32.79 -4.33
C LYS A 556 -41.48 -32.64 -3.06
N ALA A 557 -40.86 -32.17 -1.97
CA ALA A 557 -41.58 -31.88 -0.74
C ALA A 557 -42.51 -30.67 -0.90
N LEU A 558 -42.08 -29.64 -1.63
CA LEU A 558 -42.89 -28.46 -1.93
C LEU A 558 -44.08 -28.80 -2.84
N GLU A 559 -43.87 -29.61 -3.87
CA GLU A 559 -44.93 -30.10 -4.75
C GLU A 559 -45.99 -30.87 -3.95
N LYS A 560 -45.57 -31.83 -3.10
CA LYS A 560 -46.49 -32.56 -2.20
C LYS A 560 -47.24 -31.65 -1.23
N LYS A 561 -46.60 -30.57 -0.77
CA LYS A 561 -47.24 -29.58 0.11
C LYS A 561 -48.28 -28.76 -0.66
N ALA A 562 -47.97 -28.34 -1.88
CA ALA A 562 -48.88 -27.61 -2.76
C ALA A 562 -50.11 -28.46 -3.14
N GLU A 563 -49.90 -29.73 -3.49
CA GLU A 563 -50.99 -30.67 -3.79
C GLU A 563 -51.94 -30.86 -2.59
N LYS A 564 -51.39 -30.94 -1.37
CA LYS A 564 -52.19 -31.03 -0.13
C LYS A 564 -52.91 -29.73 0.27
N MET A 565 -52.52 -28.58 -0.28
CA MET A 565 -53.19 -27.30 -0.03
C MET A 565 -54.33 -27.04 -1.02
N ASN A 566 -54.36 -27.77 -2.13
CA ASN A 566 -55.43 -27.72 -3.14
C ASN A 566 -56.51 -28.81 -2.94
N HIS A 567 -56.41 -29.58 -1.85
CA HIS A 567 -57.42 -30.49 -1.32
C HIS A 567 -57.83 -30.02 0.07
#